data_AF-A0A9R1KD52-F1
#
_entry.id   AF-A0A9R1KD52-F1
#
_cell.length_a   1.000
_cell.length_b   1.000
_cell.length_c   1.000
_cell.angle_alpha   90.00
_cell.angle_beta   90.00
_cell.angle_gamma   90.00
#
_symmetry.space_group_name_H-M   'P 1'
#
loop_
_entity.id
_entity.type
_entity.pdbx_description
1 polymer ?
#
loop_
_entity_poly.entity_id
_entity_poly.type
_entity_poly.pdbx_seq_one_letter_code
_entity_poly.pdbx_strand_id
1 'polypeptide(L)'
;GVVGGRRRPAPQKLPGRGQRGRARQRSRQLSLLVHPDKCKHPQAQEAFGALAKAQQLLLDPQERGYILDQVTSAKEELRAKRKKELRKDSASKIKSQVDEGKYEEQFERSDEFQKQLIIKVREILTDKEWRRRKMQMRISEEEGRLKKDEEETKEMWKRKREHEEKWEETRDQRVSSWRDFMKTGKKESSNLQGSRLKTRTNLMFRGQ
;
A
#
# COMPACT_ATOMS: atom_id res chain seq x y z
N GLY A 1 -32.10 41.50 -32.22
CA GLY A 1 -31.31 40.53 -31.43
C GLY A 1 -32.23 39.80 -30.49
N VAL A 2 -32.37 38.48 -30.63
CA VAL A 2 -33.22 37.65 -29.78
C VAL A 2 -32.35 37.07 -28.66
N VAL A 3 -32.60 37.49 -27.42
CA VAL A 3 -31.83 37.06 -26.25
C VAL A 3 -32.36 35.70 -25.79
N GLY A 4 -31.67 34.62 -26.20
CA GLY A 4 -31.99 33.25 -25.80
C GLY A 4 -31.64 33.00 -24.33
N GLY A 5 -32.64 33.04 -23.45
CA GLY A 5 -32.53 32.63 -22.05
C GLY A 5 -32.28 31.13 -21.93
N ARG A 6 -31.04 30.74 -21.58
CA ARG A 6 -30.69 29.34 -21.27
C ARG A 6 -31.42 28.90 -20.01
N ARG A 7 -32.39 27.99 -20.15
CA ARG A 7 -33.03 27.30 -19.02
C ARG A 7 -31.94 26.53 -18.25
N ARG A 8 -31.76 26.83 -16.96
CA ARG A 8 -30.92 26.02 -16.07
C ARG A 8 -31.48 24.59 -16.01
N PRO A 9 -30.65 23.55 -16.15
CA PRO A 9 -31.12 22.18 -15.96
C PRO A 9 -31.53 21.98 -14.49
N ALA A 10 -32.67 21.32 -14.27
CA ALA A 10 -33.19 21.03 -12.95
C ALA A 10 -32.19 20.16 -12.14
N PRO A 11 -32.05 20.37 -10.82
CA PRO A 11 -31.19 19.55 -9.99
C PRO A 11 -31.74 18.12 -9.96
N GLN A 12 -30.94 17.18 -10.47
CA GLN A 12 -31.24 15.76 -10.40
C GLN A 12 -31.43 15.36 -8.92
N LYS A 13 -32.61 14.88 -8.55
CA LYS A 13 -32.89 14.41 -7.18
C LYS A 13 -31.96 13.24 -6.86
N LEU A 14 -30.91 13.51 -6.07
CA LEU A 14 -29.98 12.48 -5.60
C LEU A 14 -30.74 11.46 -4.72
N PRO A 15 -30.76 10.16 -5.07
CA PRO A 15 -31.52 9.12 -4.37
C PRO A 15 -31.01 8.78 -2.95
N GLY A 16 -30.10 9.58 -2.39
CA GLY A 16 -29.33 9.27 -1.18
C GLY A 16 -29.96 9.68 0.16
N ARG A 17 -30.88 10.65 0.20
CA ARG A 17 -31.42 11.18 1.49
C ARG A 17 -32.16 10.11 2.31
N GLY A 18 -33.04 9.33 1.68
CA GLY A 18 -33.82 8.29 2.38
C GLY A 18 -32.98 7.10 2.84
N GLN A 19 -31.96 6.72 2.08
CA GLN A 19 -31.11 5.57 2.40
C GLN A 19 -30.16 5.86 3.57
N ARG A 20 -29.66 7.10 3.69
CA ARG A 20 -28.84 7.54 4.84
C ARG A 20 -29.64 7.54 6.14
N GLY A 21 -30.92 7.94 6.10
CA GLY A 21 -31.82 7.88 7.24
C GLY A 21 -32.05 6.45 7.75
N ARG A 22 -32.30 5.50 6.83
CA ARG A 22 -32.47 4.08 7.16
C ARG A 22 -31.21 3.45 7.77
N ALA A 23 -30.02 3.78 7.25
CA ALA A 23 -28.76 3.28 7.79
C ALA A 23 -28.52 3.77 9.23
N ARG A 24 -28.79 5.05 9.50
CA ARG A 24 -28.71 5.63 10.85
C ARG A 24 -29.71 4.98 11.81
N GLN A 25 -30.95 4.76 11.36
CA GLN A 25 -31.99 4.13 12.17
C GLN A 25 -31.63 2.70 12.55
N ARG A 26 -31.17 1.88 11.57
CA ARG A 26 -30.73 0.50 11.82
C ARG A 26 -29.51 0.44 12.75
N SER A 27 -28.53 1.32 12.54
CA SER A 27 -27.35 1.40 13.41
C SER A 27 -27.74 1.76 14.85
N ARG A 28 -28.68 2.70 15.06
CA ARG A 28 -29.19 3.03 16.40
C ARG A 28 -29.89 1.83 17.05
N GLN A 29 -30.69 1.09 16.30
CA GLN A 29 -31.38 -0.10 16.82
C GLN A 29 -30.39 -1.20 17.24
N LEU A 30 -29.40 -1.48 16.39
CA LEU A 30 -28.35 -2.45 16.70
C LEU A 30 -27.48 -2.00 17.88
N SER A 31 -27.17 -0.71 17.98
CA SER A 31 -26.36 -0.14 19.06
C SER A 31 -27.00 -0.35 20.43
N LEU A 32 -28.33 -0.32 20.51
CA LEU A 32 -29.06 -0.59 21.75
C LEU A 32 -28.94 -2.05 22.20
N LEU A 33 -28.81 -2.98 21.25
CA LEU A 33 -28.66 -4.42 21.54
C LEU A 33 -27.24 -4.76 22.01
N VAL A 34 -26.23 -4.09 21.46
CA VAL A 34 -24.80 -4.34 21.77
C VAL A 34 -24.20 -3.34 22.75
N HIS A 35 -25.03 -2.51 23.40
CA HIS A 35 -24.54 -1.50 24.34
C HIS A 35 -23.86 -2.19 25.55
N PRO A 36 -22.62 -1.81 25.93
CA PRO A 36 -21.86 -2.50 26.97
C PRO A 36 -22.53 -2.45 28.36
N ASP A 37 -23.36 -1.44 28.62
CA ASP A 37 -24.16 -1.33 29.86
C ASP A 37 -25.38 -2.29 29.89
N LYS A 38 -25.91 -2.65 28.72
CA LYS A 38 -27.12 -3.50 28.59
C LYS A 38 -26.81 -4.95 28.23
N CYS A 39 -25.64 -5.18 27.64
CA CYS A 39 -25.17 -6.49 27.19
C CYS A 39 -24.00 -6.94 28.08
N LYS A 40 -24.19 -8.04 28.81
CA LYS A 40 -23.16 -8.62 29.72
C LYS A 40 -22.06 -9.41 29.00
N HIS A 41 -22.07 -9.43 27.66
CA HIS A 41 -21.10 -10.19 26.89
C HIS A 41 -19.73 -9.49 26.88
N PRO A 42 -18.61 -10.18 27.09
CA PRO A 42 -17.27 -9.56 27.16
C PRO A 42 -16.90 -8.79 25.88
N GLN A 43 -17.42 -9.21 24.73
CA GLN A 43 -17.18 -8.54 23.44
C GLN A 43 -18.17 -7.40 23.12
N ALA A 44 -19.08 -7.02 24.03
CA ALA A 44 -20.09 -5.99 23.77
C ALA A 44 -19.45 -4.64 23.40
N GLN A 45 -18.39 -4.25 24.09
CA GLN A 45 -17.65 -3.01 23.80
C GLN A 45 -16.97 -3.04 22.43
N GLU A 46 -16.38 -4.17 22.05
CA GLU A 46 -15.77 -4.37 20.73
C GLU A 46 -16.84 -4.29 19.62
N ALA A 47 -17.97 -4.98 19.80
CA ALA A 47 -19.08 -4.99 18.86
C ALA A 47 -19.69 -3.59 18.68
N PHE A 48 -19.84 -2.83 19.77
CA PHE A 48 -20.31 -1.44 19.73
C PHE A 48 -19.33 -0.55 18.96
N GLY A 49 -18.03 -0.68 19.22
CA GLY A 49 -16.99 0.05 18.48
C GLY A 49 -16.97 -0.30 16.98
N ALA A 50 -17.12 -1.58 16.63
CA ALA A 50 -17.21 -2.03 15.25
C ALA A 50 -18.45 -1.45 14.54
N LEU A 51 -19.60 -1.41 15.23
CA LEU A 51 -20.83 -0.83 14.72
C LEU A 51 -20.70 0.68 14.47
N ALA A 52 -20.04 1.42 15.37
CA ALA A 52 -19.77 2.84 15.20
C ALA A 52 -18.87 3.11 13.98
N LYS A 53 -17.80 2.33 13.81
CA LYS A 53 -16.93 2.40 12.62
C LYS A 53 -17.70 2.11 11.33
N ALA A 54 -18.50 1.05 11.31
CA ALA A 54 -19.32 0.70 10.16
C ALA A 54 -20.31 1.82 9.81
N GLN A 55 -20.91 2.46 10.82
CA GLN A 55 -21.80 3.61 10.60
C GLN A 55 -21.04 4.78 9.97
N GLN A 56 -19.85 5.11 10.44
CA GLN A 56 -19.02 6.19 9.88
C GLN A 56 -18.67 5.90 8.41
N LEU A 57 -18.21 4.70 8.10
CA LEU A 57 -17.88 4.29 6.72
C LEU A 57 -19.09 4.36 5.78
N LEU A 58 -20.29 3.98 6.24
CA LEU A 58 -21.50 4.06 5.42
C LEU A 58 -22.02 5.48 5.20
N LEU A 59 -21.57 6.46 6.00
CA LEU A 59 -21.90 7.87 5.82
C LEU A 59 -21.01 8.54 4.78
N ASP A 60 -19.77 8.08 4.63
CA ASP A 60 -18.85 8.53 3.60
C ASP A 60 -19.31 8.03 2.21
N PRO A 61 -19.59 8.93 1.25
CA PRO A 61 -19.97 8.54 -0.11
C PRO A 61 -18.93 7.68 -0.83
N GLN A 62 -17.63 7.90 -0.60
CA GLN A 62 -16.55 7.18 -1.29
C GLN A 62 -16.48 5.74 -0.79
N GLU A 63 -16.37 5.55 0.52
CA GLU A 63 -16.36 4.23 1.15
C GLU A 63 -17.65 3.45 0.87
N ARG A 64 -18.79 4.14 0.92
CA ARG A 64 -20.07 3.53 0.55
C ARG A 64 -20.09 3.08 -0.91
N GLY A 65 -19.56 3.89 -1.83
CA GLY A 65 -19.44 3.51 -3.24
C GLY A 65 -18.59 2.26 -3.41
N TYR A 66 -17.40 2.25 -2.80
CA TYR A 66 -16.50 1.10 -2.79
C TYR A 66 -17.16 -0.18 -2.27
N ILE A 67 -17.89 -0.11 -1.15
CA ILE A 67 -18.61 -1.26 -0.58
C ILE A 67 -19.71 -1.75 -1.55
N LEU A 68 -20.47 -0.84 -2.16
CA LEU A 68 -21.51 -1.21 -3.14
C LEU A 68 -20.92 -1.89 -4.38
N ASP A 69 -19.75 -1.44 -4.83
CA ASP A 69 -19.03 -2.09 -5.93
C ASP A 69 -18.61 -3.52 -5.54
N GLN A 70 -18.17 -3.72 -4.28
CA GLN A 70 -17.84 -5.06 -3.79
C GLN A 70 -19.06 -5.98 -3.69
N VAL A 71 -20.21 -5.44 -3.25
CA VAL A 71 -21.48 -6.18 -3.24
C VAL A 71 -21.90 -6.58 -4.64
N THR A 72 -21.74 -5.67 -5.61
CA THR A 72 -22.06 -5.93 -7.02
C THR A 72 -21.15 -7.01 -7.60
N SER A 73 -19.83 -6.90 -7.39
CA SER A 73 -18.84 -7.91 -7.80
C SER A 73 -19.14 -9.28 -7.19
N ALA A 74 -19.47 -9.34 -5.90
CA ALA A 74 -19.84 -10.59 -5.23
C ALA A 74 -21.09 -11.23 -5.84
N LYS A 75 -22.10 -10.41 -6.16
CA LYS A 75 -23.34 -10.85 -6.77
C LYS A 75 -23.10 -11.41 -8.18
N GLU A 76 -22.28 -10.74 -8.99
CA GLU A 76 -21.90 -11.20 -10.33
C GLU A 76 -21.12 -12.51 -10.29
N GLU A 77 -20.19 -12.67 -9.35
CA GLU A 77 -19.46 -13.94 -9.16
C GLU A 77 -20.40 -15.09 -8.79
N LEU A 78 -21.37 -14.86 -7.89
CA LEU A 78 -22.35 -15.89 -7.53
C LEU A 78 -23.27 -16.25 -8.70
N ARG A 79 -23.74 -15.27 -9.47
CA ARG A 79 -24.49 -15.51 -10.72
C ARG A 79 -23.67 -16.31 -11.72
N ALA A 80 -22.40 -15.96 -11.90
CA ALA A 80 -21.51 -16.68 -12.80
C ALA A 80 -21.29 -18.14 -12.35
N LYS A 81 -21.13 -18.38 -11.05
CA LYS A 81 -21.04 -19.73 -10.48
C LYS A 81 -22.32 -20.52 -10.75
N ARG A 82 -23.49 -19.94 -10.46
CA ARG A 82 -24.79 -20.59 -10.70
C ARG A 82 -25.02 -20.91 -12.17
N LYS A 83 -24.71 -19.98 -13.06
CA LYS A 83 -24.79 -20.18 -14.51
C LYS A 83 -23.88 -21.33 -14.99
N LYS A 84 -22.71 -21.51 -14.38
CA LYS A 84 -21.81 -22.64 -14.66
C LYS A 84 -22.38 -23.97 -14.16
N GLU A 85 -22.99 -24.00 -12.98
CA GLU A 85 -23.66 -25.20 -12.45
C GLU A 85 -24.84 -25.62 -13.34
N LEU A 86 -25.71 -24.66 -13.70
CA LEU A 86 -26.84 -24.92 -14.60
C LEU A 86 -26.39 -25.37 -16.00
N ARG A 87 -25.20 -24.99 -16.47
CA ARG A 87 -24.65 -25.51 -17.73
C ARG A 87 -24.23 -26.97 -17.65
N LYS A 88 -23.87 -27.47 -16.46
CA LYS A 88 -23.50 -28.87 -16.25
C LYS A 88 -24.73 -29.76 -16.14
N ASP A 89 -25.80 -29.27 -15.51
CA ASP A 89 -27.07 -29.97 -15.39
C ASP A 89 -28.03 -29.60 -16.54
N SER A 90 -28.00 -30.37 -17.63
CA SER A 90 -28.87 -30.18 -18.80
C SER A 90 -30.37 -30.14 -18.44
N ALA A 91 -30.82 -30.93 -17.45
CA ALA A 91 -32.21 -30.93 -16.98
C ALA A 91 -32.58 -29.63 -16.24
N SER A 92 -31.68 -29.12 -15.40
CA SER A 92 -31.87 -27.86 -14.67
C SER A 92 -31.82 -26.64 -15.61
N LYS A 93 -31.04 -26.72 -16.69
CA LYS A 93 -31.00 -25.71 -17.76
C LYS A 93 -32.34 -25.62 -18.50
N ILE A 94 -32.93 -26.75 -18.88
CA ILE A 94 -34.22 -26.78 -19.58
C ILE A 94 -35.30 -26.18 -18.67
N LYS A 95 -35.33 -26.52 -17.38
CA LYS A 95 -36.30 -25.97 -16.42
C LYS A 95 -36.13 -24.46 -16.18
N SER A 96 -34.90 -23.94 -16.17
CA SER A 96 -34.68 -22.50 -16.00
C SER A 96 -34.89 -21.69 -17.30
N GLN A 97 -34.69 -22.29 -18.47
CA GLN A 97 -34.94 -21.64 -19.76
C GLN A 97 -36.43 -21.42 -20.04
N VAL A 98 -37.30 -22.29 -19.52
CA VAL A 98 -38.75 -22.21 -19.69
C VAL A 98 -39.37 -21.07 -18.87
N ASP A 99 -38.73 -20.67 -17.78
CA ASP A 99 -39.24 -19.65 -16.85
C ASP A 99 -38.38 -18.38 -16.94
N GLU A 100 -38.55 -17.65 -18.05
CA GLU A 100 -37.82 -16.45 -18.49
C GLU A 100 -37.44 -15.49 -17.34
N GLY A 101 -36.23 -15.64 -16.77
CA GLY A 101 -35.64 -14.71 -15.80
C GLY A 101 -36.30 -14.64 -14.41
N LYS A 102 -37.55 -15.08 -14.27
CA LYS A 102 -38.31 -15.09 -13.00
C LYS A 102 -37.69 -16.00 -11.96
N TYR A 103 -37.17 -17.16 -12.39
CA TYR A 103 -36.53 -18.11 -11.49
C TYR A 103 -35.23 -17.57 -10.88
N GLU A 104 -34.49 -16.77 -11.66
CA GLU A 104 -33.23 -16.16 -11.22
C GLU A 104 -33.50 -15.03 -10.20
N GLU A 105 -34.50 -14.19 -10.45
CA GLU A 105 -34.88 -13.12 -9.52
C GLU A 105 -35.46 -13.68 -8.20
N GLN A 106 -36.23 -14.77 -8.26
CA GLN A 106 -36.72 -15.46 -7.07
C GLN A 106 -35.57 -16.08 -6.26
N PHE A 107 -34.60 -16.71 -6.93
CA PHE A 107 -33.43 -17.28 -6.27
C PHE A 107 -32.58 -16.18 -5.61
N GLU A 108 -32.39 -15.04 -6.27
CA GLU A 108 -31.68 -13.90 -5.67
C GLU A 108 -32.38 -13.33 -4.43
N ARG A 109 -33.71 -13.48 -4.35
CA ARG A 109 -34.51 -13.12 -3.18
C ARG A 109 -34.50 -14.16 -2.08
N SER A 110 -34.06 -15.39 -2.37
CA SER A 110 -33.96 -16.48 -1.40
C SER A 110 -32.97 -16.15 -0.28
N ASP A 111 -33.31 -16.56 0.94
CA ASP A 111 -32.44 -16.42 2.11
C ASP A 111 -31.09 -17.12 1.92
N GLU A 112 -31.05 -18.22 1.17
CA GLU A 112 -29.82 -18.94 0.86
C GLU A 112 -28.86 -18.07 0.04
N PHE A 113 -29.37 -17.43 -1.01
CA PHE A 113 -28.58 -16.54 -1.85
C PHE A 113 -28.11 -15.32 -1.06
N GLN A 114 -28.97 -14.74 -0.22
CA GLN A 114 -28.60 -13.61 0.63
C GLN A 114 -27.48 -13.99 1.62
N LYS A 115 -27.54 -15.19 2.24
CA LYS A 115 -26.47 -15.72 3.09
C LYS A 115 -25.17 -15.91 2.31
N GLN A 116 -25.24 -16.54 1.14
CA GLN A 116 -24.06 -16.73 0.28
C GLN A 116 -23.46 -15.40 -0.16
N LEU A 117 -24.29 -14.41 -0.48
CA LEU A 117 -23.86 -13.07 -0.86
C LEU A 117 -23.10 -12.40 0.29
N ILE A 118 -23.62 -12.45 1.52
CA ILE A 118 -22.95 -11.87 2.69
C ILE A 118 -21.58 -12.53 2.92
N ILE A 119 -21.51 -13.86 2.85
CA ILE A 119 -20.25 -14.60 3.00
C ILE A 119 -19.26 -14.18 1.91
N LYS A 120 -19.71 -14.15 0.66
CA LYS A 120 -18.85 -13.80 -0.48
C LYS A 120 -18.36 -12.36 -0.44
N VAL A 121 -19.20 -11.42 -0.03
CA VAL A 121 -18.78 -10.02 0.18
C VAL A 121 -17.73 -9.93 1.28
N ARG A 122 -17.92 -10.66 2.38
CA ARG A 122 -16.94 -10.72 3.48
C ARG A 122 -15.59 -11.27 3.00
N GLU A 123 -15.59 -12.35 2.21
CA GLU A 123 -14.37 -12.90 1.61
C GLU A 123 -13.66 -11.86 0.75
N ILE A 124 -14.36 -11.24 -0.20
CA ILE A 124 -13.79 -10.24 -1.11
C ILE A 124 -13.19 -9.06 -0.35
N LEU A 125 -13.91 -8.54 0.65
CA LEU A 125 -13.43 -7.43 1.47
C LEU A 125 -12.18 -7.82 2.28
N THR A 126 -12.18 -9.03 2.86
CA THR A 126 -11.04 -9.54 3.63
C THR A 126 -9.81 -9.70 2.74
N ASP A 127 -9.97 -10.30 1.57
CA ASP A 127 -8.88 -10.51 0.61
C ASP A 127 -8.32 -9.18 0.09
N LYS A 128 -9.19 -8.21 -0.21
CA LYS A 128 -8.75 -6.89 -0.66
C LYS A 128 -7.98 -6.14 0.43
N GLU A 129 -8.45 -6.18 1.66
CA GLU A 129 -7.76 -5.57 2.78
C GLU A 129 -6.42 -6.26 3.07
N TRP A 130 -6.37 -7.60 2.99
CA TRP A 130 -5.11 -8.34 3.10
C TRP A 130 -4.11 -7.96 2.00
N ARG A 131 -4.56 -7.88 0.73
CA ARG A 131 -3.71 -7.42 -0.38
C ARG A 131 -3.22 -5.99 -0.18
N ARG A 132 -4.10 -5.09 0.27
CA ARG A 132 -3.75 -3.69 0.57
C ARG A 132 -2.64 -3.61 1.62
N ARG A 133 -2.80 -4.30 2.75
CA ARG A 133 -1.79 -4.33 3.82
C ARG A 133 -0.47 -4.92 3.34
N LYS A 134 -0.53 -6.04 2.59
CA LYS A 134 0.67 -6.68 2.04
C LYS A 134 1.40 -5.76 1.05
N MET A 135 0.67 -5.01 0.23
CA MET A 135 1.26 -4.02 -0.68
C MET A 135 1.89 -2.86 0.09
N GLN A 136 1.20 -2.33 1.10
CA GLN A 136 1.72 -1.25 1.95
C GLN A 136 3.02 -1.64 2.66
N MET A 137 3.11 -2.86 3.18
CA MET A 137 4.34 -3.38 3.78
C MET A 137 5.51 -3.38 2.79
N ARG A 138 5.28 -3.86 1.56
CA ARG A 138 6.31 -3.88 0.50
C ARG A 138 6.79 -2.48 0.12
N ILE A 139 5.85 -1.54 -0.06
CA ILE A 139 6.19 -0.15 -0.38
C ILE A 139 7.03 0.45 0.73
N SER A 140 6.64 0.27 1.99
CA SER A 140 7.39 0.79 3.14
C SER A 140 8.79 0.17 3.25
N GLU A 141 8.94 -1.11 2.93
CA GLU A 141 10.25 -1.78 2.89
C GLU A 141 11.14 -1.20 1.78
N GLU A 142 10.60 -1.01 0.57
CA GLU A 142 11.33 -0.41 -0.56
C GLU A 142 11.71 1.05 -0.30
N GLU A 143 10.79 1.86 0.22
CA GLU A 143 11.06 3.23 0.65
C GLU A 143 12.14 3.28 1.74
N GLY A 144 12.11 2.34 2.68
CA GLY A 144 13.13 2.21 3.72
C GLY A 144 14.51 1.85 3.17
N ARG A 145 14.57 0.99 2.15
CA ARG A 145 15.84 0.67 1.47
C ARG A 145 16.38 1.86 0.70
N LEU A 146 15.53 2.52 -0.08
CA LEU A 146 15.93 3.70 -0.86
C LEU A 146 16.44 4.82 0.05
N LYS A 147 15.78 5.05 1.18
CA LYS A 147 16.21 6.05 2.16
C LYS A 147 17.58 5.74 2.76
N LYS A 148 17.88 4.46 3.05
CA LYS A 148 19.21 4.05 3.53
C LYS A 148 20.28 4.29 2.48
N ASP A 149 20.03 3.90 1.22
CA ASP A 149 20.98 4.12 0.12
C ASP A 149 21.23 5.63 -0.10
N GLU A 150 20.18 6.46 0.00
CA GLU A 150 20.31 7.92 -0.03
C GLU A 150 21.13 8.48 1.13
N GLU A 151 20.93 7.97 2.35
CA GLU A 151 21.70 8.39 3.53
C GLU A 151 23.17 7.96 3.41
N GLU A 152 23.44 6.72 2.99
CA GLU A 152 24.79 6.20 2.77
C GLU A 152 25.54 6.98 1.69
N THR A 153 24.86 7.31 0.57
CA THR A 153 25.46 8.14 -0.48
C THR A 153 25.73 9.56 0.03
N LYS A 154 24.78 10.19 0.73
CA LYS A 154 24.99 11.52 1.35
C LYS A 154 26.17 11.50 2.32
N GLU A 155 26.28 10.47 3.15
CA GLU A 155 27.42 10.30 4.05
C GLU A 155 28.73 10.07 3.30
N MET A 156 28.74 9.26 2.24
CA MET A 156 29.92 9.05 1.40
C MET A 156 30.40 10.37 0.78
N TRP A 157 29.49 11.16 0.23
CA TRP A 157 29.83 12.49 -0.32
C TRP A 157 30.32 13.44 0.76
N LYS A 158 29.72 13.40 1.95
CA LYS A 158 30.17 14.18 3.11
C LYS A 158 31.58 13.78 3.54
N ARG A 159 31.85 12.48 3.72
CA ARG A 159 33.18 11.94 4.06
C ARG A 159 34.22 12.30 3.00
N LYS A 160 33.86 12.20 1.70
CA LYS A 160 34.74 12.58 0.60
C LYS A 160 35.07 14.07 0.64
N ARG A 161 34.07 14.92 0.88
CA ARG A 161 34.27 16.37 1.01
C ARG A 161 35.17 16.71 2.21
N GLU A 162 34.90 16.14 3.37
CA GLU A 162 35.71 16.33 4.59
C GLU A 162 37.15 15.84 4.41
N HIS A 163 37.34 14.72 3.69
CA HIS A 163 38.67 14.22 3.36
C HIS A 163 39.42 15.18 2.42
N GLU A 164 38.76 15.67 1.38
CA GLU A 164 39.34 16.64 0.43
C GLU A 164 39.74 17.95 1.13
N GLU A 165 38.86 18.45 2.02
CA GLU A 165 39.12 19.65 2.82
C GLU A 165 40.36 19.45 3.71
N LYS A 166 40.43 18.35 4.47
CA LYS A 166 41.61 18.01 5.29
C LYS A 166 42.87 17.81 4.45
N TRP A 167 42.74 17.25 3.24
CA TRP A 167 43.84 17.09 2.31
C TRP A 167 44.38 18.45 1.86
N GLU A 168 43.51 19.40 1.48
CA GLU A 168 43.93 20.75 1.09
C GLU A 168 44.46 21.56 2.29
N GLU A 169 43.89 21.45 3.48
CA GLU A 169 44.41 22.12 4.69
C GLU A 169 45.86 21.70 5.00
N THR A 170 46.17 20.42 4.84
CA THR A 170 47.52 19.88 5.08
C THR A 170 48.47 20.08 3.88
N ARG A 171 48.01 20.72 2.80
CA ARG A 171 48.81 20.98 1.59
C ARG A 171 50.06 21.77 1.87
N ASP A 172 49.97 22.90 2.58
CA ASP A 172 51.11 23.78 2.82
C ASP A 172 52.18 23.10 3.68
N GLN A 173 51.76 22.31 4.66
CA GLN A 173 52.66 21.46 5.45
C GLN A 173 53.34 20.39 4.60
N ARG A 174 52.58 19.68 3.75
CA ARG A 174 53.15 18.68 2.82
C ARG A 174 54.12 19.30 1.82
N VAL A 175 53.75 20.44 1.23
CA VAL A 175 54.59 21.19 0.26
C VAL A 175 55.85 21.71 0.94
N SER A 176 55.75 22.24 2.17
CA SER A 176 56.91 22.68 2.95
C SER A 176 57.84 21.51 3.27
N SER A 177 57.30 20.39 3.76
CA SER A 177 58.06 19.17 4.00
C SER A 177 58.75 18.63 2.74
N TRP A 178 58.07 18.65 1.59
CA TRP A 178 58.66 18.24 0.31
C TRP A 178 59.77 19.20 -0.16
N ARG A 179 59.58 20.52 -0.01
CA ARG A 179 60.61 21.53 -0.29
C ARG A 179 61.83 21.32 0.60
N ASP A 180 61.64 21.01 1.86
CA ASP A 180 62.72 20.78 2.81
C ASP A 180 63.47 19.48 2.50
N PHE A 181 62.76 18.40 2.13
CA PHE A 181 63.37 17.17 1.61
C PHE A 181 64.24 17.42 0.36
N MET A 182 63.77 18.22 -0.59
CA MET A 182 64.56 18.60 -1.78
C MET A 182 65.79 19.45 -1.43
N LYS A 183 65.71 20.28 -0.38
CA LYS A 183 66.84 21.08 0.11
C LYS A 183 67.86 20.23 0.87
N THR A 184 67.44 19.28 1.70
CA THR A 184 68.34 18.36 2.40
C THR A 184 69.03 17.39 1.43
N GLY A 185 68.32 16.90 0.41
CA GLY A 185 68.93 16.11 -0.67
C GLY A 185 70.02 16.84 -1.47
N LYS A 186 69.97 18.17 -1.57
CA LYS A 186 71.03 18.99 -2.21
C LYS A 186 72.27 19.18 -1.32
N LYS A 187 72.13 19.14 0.00
CA LYS A 187 73.27 19.21 0.94
C LYS A 187 73.99 17.88 1.10
N GLU A 188 73.33 16.76 0.83
CA GLU A 188 73.89 15.41 0.99
C GLU A 188 74.47 14.84 -0.31
N SER A 189 74.18 15.46 -1.46
CA SER A 189 74.80 15.15 -2.76
C SER A 189 76.29 15.50 -2.83
N SER A 190 76.83 16.30 -1.90
CA SER A 190 78.28 16.56 -1.85
C SER A 190 79.03 15.61 -0.90
N ASN A 191 78.37 14.63 -0.26
CA ASN A 191 79.07 13.76 0.69
C ASN A 191 78.60 12.30 0.84
N LEU A 192 77.72 11.77 -0.03
CA LEU A 192 77.35 10.35 0.00
C LEU A 192 77.50 9.68 -1.36
N GLN A 193 78.75 9.34 -1.66
CA GLN A 193 79.07 8.16 -2.45
C GLN A 193 78.65 6.92 -1.63
N GLY A 194 77.56 6.26 -2.03
CA GLY A 194 77.26 4.88 -1.65
C GLY A 194 76.24 4.68 -0.52
N SER A 195 74.98 4.40 -0.89
CA SER A 195 74.34 3.13 -0.54
C SER A 195 73.01 2.99 -1.30
N ARG A 196 72.95 1.95 -2.14
CA ARG A 196 71.76 1.54 -2.87
C ARG A 196 70.82 0.88 -1.87
N LEU A 197 69.77 1.59 -1.41
CA LEU A 197 68.71 0.98 -0.61
C LEU A 197 68.00 -0.09 -1.47
N LYS A 198 68.25 -1.35 -1.13
CA LYS A 198 67.52 -2.51 -1.67
C LYS A 198 66.07 -2.40 -1.23
N THR A 199 65.18 -2.06 -2.15
CA THR A 199 63.75 -2.35 -2.02
C THR A 199 63.58 -3.86 -1.96
N ARG A 200 63.23 -4.37 -0.77
CA ARG A 200 62.79 -5.75 -0.60
C ARG A 200 61.37 -5.86 -1.17
N THR A 201 61.26 -6.04 -2.48
CA THR A 201 60.05 -6.50 -3.14
C THR A 201 59.71 -7.89 -2.60
N ASN A 202 58.71 -7.97 -1.73
CA ASN A 202 58.09 -9.25 -1.38
C ASN A 202 57.18 -9.65 -2.54
N LEU A 203 57.80 -10.20 -3.59
CA LEU A 203 57.12 -10.89 -4.67
C LEU A 203 56.73 -12.27 -4.13
N MET A 204 55.52 -12.42 -3.59
CA MET A 204 54.95 -13.76 -3.40
C MET A 204 54.56 -14.28 -4.77
N PHE A 205 55.52 -14.95 -5.39
CA PHE A 205 55.35 -15.76 -6.58
C PHE A 205 54.55 -17.01 -6.20
N ARG A 206 53.47 -17.24 -6.95
CA ARG A 206 52.71 -18.48 -7.01
C ARG A 206 53.64 -19.68 -7.24
N GLY A 207 53.35 -20.79 -6.60
CA GLY A 207 54.01 -22.06 -6.90
C GLY A 207 53.26 -23.26 -6.32
N GLN A 208 52.62 -23.98 -7.24
CA GLN A 208 52.04 -25.34 -7.18
C GLN A 208 50.71 -25.54 -6.45
#